data_AF-A0A6P5XDU3-F1
#
_entry.id   AF-A0A6P5XDU3-F1
#
_cell.length_a   1.000
_cell.length_b   1.000
_cell.length_c   1.000
_cell.angle_alpha   90.00
_cell.angle_beta   90.00
_cell.angle_gamma   90.00
#
_symmetry.space_group_name_H-M   'P 1'
#
loop_
_entity.id
_entity.type
_entity.pdbx_description
1 polymer ?
#
loop_
_entity_poly.entity_id
_entity_poly.type
_entity_poly.pdbx_seq_one_letter_code
_entity_poly.pdbx_strand_id
1 'polypeptide(L)'
;MAVCCDLEVDVNGKETFLLDKKIICSFSGRLSKLFGKSTGAKRNKVIFHDFPGGAENFELMSRFCYNNGKFDINPSNIFLLYSAAQFMEMNNSVSGNCNLLEKTKKSIEEISYWTWPDLLVALKHCQDLQQVATSSGILEKCLDSLVGRLAMTSEASPCASTSSPDSSGFRLSCDTKSTESLKNSFSRATWWFEDLSVLSPNLIEMLIKSMVSRKYNHVIISRFLFYYQKSKFYTASCDEKRKVLEIVIDILYTLDPSSISSKSLFGILRVVLSLNINKSSRNKLESMIGSQIDQATLDNLLIPSPYGTSYLYDVNLVLRFLKAFLHGGGWQLSPMRMKKVASLIDLYIAEVAPDPCLKSSKFLALVVALPDSARDSWDELYHAMDIYLEVHAGLSEEEKIKICCALNYEKLSTEACIQLSQNAKFRSKSTVKALISQQLKLKNLLQGTNDAKLYTDSPCSFIETRAKAKKDEASEQIVLFSERLDISADNENLRTRLQGMQWRVTELEKVCKKMQTQMAKIMKSKESSHSTARSLPRLCS
;
A
#
# COMPACT_ATOMS: atom_id res chain seq x y z
N MET A 1 46.35 -22.17 47.49
CA MET A 1 46.29 -23.54 46.92
C MET A 1 46.93 -23.50 45.54
N ALA A 2 47.62 -24.56 45.10
CA ALA A 2 48.07 -24.66 43.72
C ALA A 2 46.86 -24.94 42.81
N VAL A 3 46.68 -24.18 41.74
CA VAL A 3 45.59 -24.39 40.77
C VAL A 3 45.99 -25.56 39.86
N CYS A 4 45.24 -26.66 39.92
CA CYS A 4 45.55 -27.87 39.17
C CYS A 4 44.82 -27.86 37.83
N CYS A 5 45.42 -27.23 36.80
CA CYS A 5 44.86 -27.18 35.45
C CYS A 5 45.03 -28.53 34.71
N ASP A 6 44.21 -29.51 35.08
CA ASP A 6 44.20 -30.89 34.57
C ASP A 6 43.22 -31.14 33.41
N LEU A 7 42.43 -30.12 33.04
CA LEU A 7 41.57 -30.09 31.86
C LEU A 7 42.02 -29.00 30.87
N GLU A 8 42.05 -29.34 29.59
CA GLU A 8 42.29 -28.44 28.46
C GLU A 8 41.03 -28.39 27.60
N VAL A 9 40.48 -27.21 27.33
CA VAL A 9 39.25 -27.04 26.55
C VAL A 9 39.51 -26.10 25.38
N ASP A 10 39.55 -26.65 24.18
CA ASP A 10 39.59 -25.92 22.91
C ASP A 10 38.17 -25.47 22.53
N VAL A 11 38.00 -24.18 22.25
CA VAL A 11 36.72 -23.56 21.93
C VAL A 11 36.74 -23.01 20.51
N ASN A 12 35.97 -23.68 19.66
CA ASN A 12 35.71 -23.41 18.25
C ASN A 12 37.00 -23.28 17.40
N GLY A 13 38.10 -23.93 17.81
CA GLY A 13 39.41 -23.83 17.15
C GLY A 13 40.07 -22.45 17.27
N LYS A 14 39.58 -21.57 18.17
CA LYS A 14 40.08 -20.20 18.35
C LYS A 14 41.00 -20.06 19.55
N GLU A 15 40.55 -20.56 20.70
CA GLU A 15 41.22 -20.38 21.99
C GLU A 15 41.19 -21.68 22.80
N THR A 16 42.19 -21.88 23.66
CA THR A 16 42.30 -23.08 24.50
C THR A 16 42.45 -22.69 25.96
N PHE A 17 41.48 -23.09 26.78
CA PHE A 17 41.40 -22.80 28.20
C PHE A 17 42.00 -23.92 29.06
N LEU A 18 42.78 -23.56 30.07
CA LEU A 18 43.39 -24.49 31.03
C LEU A 18 42.67 -24.42 32.37
N LEU A 19 41.83 -25.41 32.65
CA LEU A 19 40.87 -25.41 33.75
C LEU A 19 41.15 -26.51 34.78
N ASP A 20 40.70 -26.27 36.01
CA ASP A 20 40.56 -27.26 37.07
C ASP A 20 39.27 -28.06 36.81
N LYS A 21 39.45 -29.36 36.56
CA LYS A 21 38.38 -30.31 36.28
C LYS A 21 37.34 -30.38 37.38
N LYS A 22 37.74 -30.30 38.66
CA LYS A 22 36.81 -30.44 39.80
C LYS A 22 35.91 -29.22 39.91
N ILE A 23 36.46 -28.02 39.73
CA ILE A 23 35.69 -26.77 39.70
C ILE A 23 34.67 -26.84 38.56
N ILE A 24 35.11 -27.06 37.31
CA ILE A 24 34.21 -26.94 36.16
C ILE A 24 33.18 -28.08 36.05
N CYS A 25 33.53 -29.31 36.45
CA CYS A 25 32.60 -30.44 36.46
C CYS A 25 31.59 -30.42 37.61
N SER A 26 31.76 -29.55 38.63
CA SER A 26 30.72 -29.36 39.65
C SER A 26 29.54 -28.54 39.12
N PHE A 27 29.79 -27.58 38.22
CA PHE A 27 28.76 -26.73 37.61
C PHE A 27 28.22 -27.24 36.26
N SER A 28 29.05 -27.86 35.41
CA SER A 28 28.63 -28.35 34.08
C SER A 28 28.24 -29.83 34.11
N GLY A 29 26.96 -30.13 33.88
CA GLY A 29 26.48 -31.50 33.67
C GLY A 29 27.15 -32.19 32.48
N ARG A 30 27.44 -31.45 31.40
CA ARG A 30 28.11 -31.98 30.21
C ARG A 30 29.54 -32.43 30.49
N LEU A 31 30.36 -31.60 31.12
CA LEU A 31 31.73 -31.99 31.50
C LEU A 31 31.75 -33.05 32.61
N SER A 32 30.79 -33.00 33.54
CA SER A 32 30.62 -34.02 34.59
C SER A 32 30.34 -35.41 34.01
N LYS A 33 29.46 -35.51 32.99
CA LYS A 33 29.22 -36.76 32.24
C LYS A 33 30.47 -37.30 31.54
N LEU A 34 31.28 -36.41 30.96
CA LEU A 34 32.49 -36.79 30.21
C LEU A 34 33.66 -37.21 31.12
N PHE A 35 33.87 -36.53 32.25
CA PHE A 35 35.11 -36.67 33.04
C PHE A 35 34.91 -36.99 34.53
N GLY A 36 33.68 -36.91 35.07
CA GLY A 36 33.40 -37.08 36.49
C GLY A 36 33.75 -38.46 37.08
N LYS A 37 34.00 -39.46 36.22
CA LYS A 37 34.43 -40.81 36.63
C LYS A 37 35.92 -41.11 36.38
N SER A 38 36.68 -40.25 35.69
CA SER A 38 38.09 -40.54 35.36
C SER A 38 39.07 -40.00 36.40
N THR A 39 39.77 -40.90 37.09
CA THR A 39 40.79 -40.59 38.11
C THR A 39 42.23 -40.64 37.59
N GLY A 40 42.43 -40.91 36.29
CA GLY A 40 43.76 -41.05 35.69
C GLY A 40 44.51 -39.73 35.54
N ALA A 41 45.80 -39.73 35.90
CA ALA A 41 46.70 -38.56 35.93
C ALA A 41 47.16 -38.04 34.54
N LYS A 42 46.38 -38.26 33.47
CA LYS A 42 46.63 -37.65 32.16
C LYS A 42 45.81 -36.36 32.05
N ARG A 43 46.42 -35.28 31.56
CA ARG A 43 45.68 -34.06 31.18
C ARG A 43 44.59 -34.43 30.19
N ASN A 44 43.35 -34.08 30.49
CA ASN A 44 42.19 -34.37 29.64
C ASN A 44 42.05 -33.23 28.62
N LYS A 45 41.76 -33.53 27.35
CA LYS A 45 41.42 -32.50 26.35
C LYS A 45 39.99 -32.65 25.85
N VAL A 46 39.31 -31.51 25.71
CA VAL A 46 38.01 -31.34 25.04
C VAL A 46 38.21 -30.42 23.84
N ILE A 47 37.43 -30.65 22.79
CA ILE A 47 37.25 -29.69 21.70
C ILE A 47 35.74 -29.48 21.55
N PHE A 48 35.29 -28.23 21.65
CA PHE A 48 33.95 -27.83 21.24
C PHE A 48 34.05 -27.12 19.90
N HIS A 49 33.33 -27.58 18.88
CA HIS A 49 33.35 -26.92 17.56
C HIS A 49 32.35 -25.76 17.47
N ASP A 50 31.18 -25.91 18.11
CA ASP A 50 30.04 -24.99 18.03
C ASP A 50 29.59 -24.50 19.41
N PHE A 51 30.53 -24.05 20.26
CA PHE A 51 30.17 -23.40 21.53
C PHE A 51 29.45 -22.07 21.26
N PRO A 52 28.26 -21.82 21.82
CA PRO A 52 27.48 -20.61 21.54
C PRO A 52 28.18 -19.38 22.10
N GLY A 53 28.31 -18.32 21.31
CA GLY A 53 29.06 -17.12 21.69
C GLY A 53 30.59 -17.31 21.74
N GLY A 54 31.11 -18.48 21.36
CA GLY A 54 32.54 -18.75 21.25
C GLY A 54 33.33 -18.61 22.55
N ALA A 55 34.62 -18.29 22.40
CA ALA A 55 35.59 -18.28 23.49
C ALA A 55 35.29 -17.23 24.58
N GLU A 56 34.88 -16.01 24.20
CA GLU A 56 34.49 -14.96 25.15
C GLU A 56 33.36 -15.42 26.08
N ASN A 57 32.29 -16.02 25.52
CA ASN A 57 31.19 -16.54 26.33
C ASN A 57 31.60 -17.75 27.18
N PHE A 58 32.52 -18.60 26.67
CA PHE A 58 33.11 -19.66 27.48
C PHE A 58 33.92 -19.09 28.65
N GLU A 59 34.65 -17.99 28.45
CA GLU A 59 35.37 -17.32 29.52
C GLU A 59 34.40 -16.78 30.59
N LEU A 60 33.35 -16.06 30.19
CA LEU A 60 32.31 -15.55 31.10
C LEU A 60 31.65 -16.70 31.91
N MET A 61 31.31 -17.80 31.25
CA MET A 61 30.79 -19.01 31.89
C MET A 61 31.82 -19.64 32.86
N SER A 62 33.12 -19.65 32.52
CA SER A 62 34.16 -20.17 33.42
C SER A 62 34.35 -19.28 34.65
N ARG A 63 34.33 -17.95 34.48
CA ARG A 63 34.37 -16.96 35.57
C ARG A 63 33.20 -17.17 36.56
N PHE A 64 31.99 -17.49 36.07
CA PHE A 64 30.87 -17.88 36.93
C PHE A 64 31.20 -19.09 37.83
N CYS A 65 31.75 -20.15 37.24
CA CYS A 65 32.09 -21.38 37.97
C CYS A 65 33.19 -21.14 39.03
N TYR A 66 34.26 -20.43 38.65
CA TYR A 66 35.39 -20.13 39.55
C TYR A 66 35.01 -19.18 40.69
N ASN A 67 34.07 -18.26 40.47
CA ASN A 67 33.52 -17.40 41.52
C ASN A 67 32.43 -18.10 42.37
N ASN A 68 32.36 -19.43 42.37
CA ASN A 68 31.37 -20.25 43.09
C ASN A 68 29.91 -19.81 42.81
N GLY A 69 29.61 -19.47 41.55
CA GLY A 69 28.31 -18.97 41.10
C GLY A 69 28.00 -17.52 41.44
N LYS A 70 28.94 -16.75 42.01
CA LYS A 70 28.81 -15.29 42.21
C LYS A 70 29.28 -14.55 40.94
N PHE A 71 28.33 -14.23 40.08
CA PHE A 71 28.56 -13.50 38.83
C PHE A 71 27.40 -12.53 38.60
N ASP A 72 27.69 -11.41 37.94
CA ASP A 72 26.70 -10.39 37.58
C ASP A 72 26.06 -10.73 36.22
N ILE A 73 24.73 -10.84 36.19
CA ILE A 73 23.97 -11.13 34.97
C ILE A 73 23.27 -9.84 34.56
N ASN A 74 23.64 -9.33 33.39
CA ASN A 74 23.25 -8.02 32.91
C ASN A 74 22.80 -8.09 31.43
N PRO A 75 22.19 -7.02 30.89
CA PRO A 75 21.52 -7.09 29.59
C PRO A 75 22.43 -7.48 28.41
N SER A 76 23.74 -7.15 28.44
CA SER A 76 24.67 -7.58 27.39
C SER A 76 25.06 -9.05 27.49
N ASN A 77 25.27 -9.59 28.70
CA ASN A 77 25.77 -10.96 28.87
C ASN A 77 24.68 -12.04 28.98
N ILE A 78 23.43 -11.69 29.28
CA ILE A 78 22.38 -12.66 29.64
C ILE A 78 22.02 -13.66 28.53
N PHE A 79 21.90 -13.23 27.27
CA PHE A 79 21.60 -14.11 26.13
C PHE A 79 22.76 -15.09 25.84
N LEU A 80 24.00 -14.60 25.98
CA LEU A 80 25.23 -15.38 25.86
C LEU A 80 25.30 -16.43 26.97
N LEU A 81 25.19 -16.01 28.24
CA LEU A 81 25.26 -16.87 29.41
C LEU A 81 24.15 -17.93 29.44
N TYR A 82 22.92 -17.60 29.05
CA TYR A 82 21.84 -18.60 28.94
C TYR A 82 22.19 -19.68 27.92
N SER A 83 22.67 -19.28 26.74
CA SER A 83 23.06 -20.19 25.66
C SER A 83 24.20 -21.12 26.10
N ALA A 84 25.21 -20.58 26.77
CA ALA A 84 26.29 -21.36 27.38
C ALA A 84 25.77 -22.33 28.45
N ALA A 85 24.90 -21.87 29.35
CA ALA A 85 24.35 -22.69 30.43
C ALA A 85 23.47 -23.85 29.91
N GLN A 86 22.71 -23.62 28.83
CA GLN A 86 21.94 -24.66 28.16
C GLN A 86 22.87 -25.67 27.46
N PHE A 87 23.89 -25.20 26.73
CA PHE A 87 24.86 -26.07 26.05
C PHE A 87 25.68 -26.91 27.04
N MET A 88 26.10 -26.34 28.17
CA MET A 88 26.94 -27.00 29.17
C MET A 88 26.16 -27.78 30.23
N GLU A 89 24.84 -27.81 30.12
CA GLU A 89 23.92 -28.50 31.04
C GLU A 89 24.12 -28.04 32.50
N MET A 90 24.14 -26.72 32.70
CA MET A 90 24.37 -26.06 34.00
C MET A 90 23.07 -25.92 34.79
N ASN A 91 22.40 -27.05 35.02
CA ASN A 91 21.04 -27.14 35.58
C ASN A 91 20.99 -27.41 37.09
N ASN A 92 21.90 -28.23 37.63
CA ASN A 92 21.90 -28.64 39.03
C ASN A 92 22.54 -27.56 39.91
N SER A 93 21.95 -27.22 41.05
CA SER A 93 22.51 -26.25 42.01
C SER A 93 23.81 -26.76 42.65
N VAL A 94 24.70 -25.83 43.00
CA VAL A 94 26.05 -26.12 43.49
C VAL A 94 26.35 -25.28 44.72
N SER A 95 26.87 -25.90 45.79
CA SER A 95 27.28 -25.21 47.03
C SER A 95 26.17 -24.31 47.65
N GLY A 96 24.90 -24.67 47.49
CA GLY A 96 23.75 -23.88 47.95
C GLY A 96 23.34 -22.71 47.04
N ASN A 97 24.07 -22.46 45.94
CA ASN A 97 23.75 -21.43 44.95
C ASN A 97 22.99 -22.00 43.75
N CYS A 98 22.01 -21.24 43.24
CA CYS A 98 21.40 -21.46 41.93
C CYS A 98 22.47 -21.49 40.83
N ASN A 99 22.36 -22.43 39.88
CA ASN A 99 23.31 -22.56 38.78
C ASN A 99 22.97 -21.60 37.63
N LEU A 100 23.87 -21.44 36.64
CA LEU A 100 23.80 -20.39 35.63
C LEU A 100 22.49 -20.43 34.81
N LEU A 101 21.96 -21.62 34.51
CA LEU A 101 20.70 -21.76 33.76
C LEU A 101 19.48 -21.31 34.58
N GLU A 102 19.51 -21.47 35.90
CA GLU A 102 18.44 -21.05 36.81
C GLU A 102 18.49 -19.53 37.03
N LYS A 103 19.69 -18.98 37.28
CA LYS A 103 19.87 -17.53 37.44
C LYS A 103 19.53 -16.75 36.17
N THR A 104 19.99 -17.20 35.00
CA THR A 104 19.63 -16.55 33.73
C THR A 104 18.13 -16.61 33.47
N LYS A 105 17.46 -17.75 33.70
CA LYS A 105 15.99 -17.85 33.62
C LYS A 105 15.27 -16.83 34.51
N LYS A 106 15.70 -16.66 35.76
CA LYS A 106 15.12 -15.66 36.66
C LYS A 106 15.30 -14.23 36.12
N SER A 107 16.52 -13.86 35.72
CA SER A 107 16.79 -12.54 35.13
C SER A 107 16.04 -12.31 33.80
N ILE A 108 15.67 -13.38 33.08
CA ILE A 108 14.81 -13.35 31.89
C ILE A 108 13.34 -13.11 32.23
N GLU A 109 12.88 -13.55 33.40
CA GLU A 109 11.52 -13.25 33.90
C GLU A 109 11.41 -11.78 34.35
N GLU A 110 12.53 -11.19 34.76
CA GLU A 110 12.66 -9.78 35.18
C GLU A 110 12.79 -8.78 33.99
N ILE A 111 12.81 -9.25 32.73
CA ILE A 111 12.90 -8.43 31.47
C ILE A 111 11.81 -7.36 31.34
N SER A 112 10.66 -7.54 32.00
CA SER A 112 9.59 -6.54 32.04
C SER A 112 10.00 -5.24 32.74
N TYR A 113 10.98 -5.29 33.65
CA TYR A 113 11.38 -4.17 34.52
C TYR A 113 12.63 -3.40 34.04
N TRP A 114 13.37 -3.91 33.05
CA TRP A 114 14.61 -3.30 32.53
C TRP A 114 14.40 -1.87 32.00
N THR A 115 15.46 -1.10 31.74
CA THR A 115 15.33 0.20 31.05
C THR A 115 15.19 0.01 29.53
N TRP A 116 14.89 1.08 28.79
CA TRP A 116 14.90 1.03 27.32
C TRP A 116 16.31 0.77 26.74
N PRO A 117 17.38 1.47 27.17
CA PRO A 117 18.76 1.12 26.81
C PRO A 117 19.13 -0.34 27.07
N ASP A 118 18.71 -0.92 28.20
CA ASP A 118 18.98 -2.33 28.53
C ASP A 118 18.41 -3.29 27.48
N LEU A 119 17.14 -3.08 27.07
CA LEU A 119 16.49 -3.87 26.03
C LEU A 119 17.22 -3.74 24.67
N LEU A 120 17.68 -2.52 24.31
CA LEU A 120 18.46 -2.30 23.09
C LEU A 120 19.81 -3.02 23.15
N VAL A 121 20.52 -2.91 24.27
CA VAL A 121 21.82 -3.58 24.51
C VAL A 121 21.67 -5.09 24.41
N ALA A 122 20.62 -5.65 25.02
CA ALA A 122 20.36 -7.09 24.98
C ALA A 122 19.99 -7.58 23.57
N LEU A 123 19.12 -6.86 22.85
CA LEU A 123 18.81 -7.15 21.44
C LEU A 123 20.00 -6.93 20.51
N LYS A 124 20.99 -6.12 20.88
CA LYS A 124 22.24 -5.99 20.14
C LYS A 124 23.07 -7.28 20.23
N HIS A 125 23.43 -7.71 21.43
CA HIS A 125 24.24 -8.92 21.66
C HIS A 125 23.52 -10.22 21.26
N CYS A 126 22.19 -10.18 21.13
CA CYS A 126 21.39 -11.30 20.61
C CYS A 126 21.55 -11.50 19.08
N GLN A 127 21.97 -10.49 18.31
CA GLN A 127 22.14 -10.61 16.86
C GLN A 127 23.30 -11.54 16.48
N ASP A 128 24.33 -11.59 17.31
CA ASP A 128 25.51 -12.45 17.13
C ASP A 128 25.23 -13.93 17.48
N LEU A 129 24.03 -14.23 18.01
CA LEU A 129 23.57 -15.56 18.46
C LEU A 129 22.44 -16.13 17.59
N GLN A 130 22.46 -15.83 16.29
CA GLN A 130 21.39 -16.06 15.30
C GLN A 130 20.82 -17.50 15.25
N GLN A 131 21.50 -18.50 15.80
CA GLN A 131 21.10 -19.92 15.75
C GLN A 131 20.55 -20.49 17.08
N VAL A 132 20.70 -19.78 18.21
CA VAL A 132 20.29 -20.29 19.54
C VAL A 132 19.16 -19.48 20.15
N ALA A 133 19.17 -18.16 19.98
CA ALA A 133 18.16 -17.25 20.54
C ALA A 133 16.71 -17.64 20.16
N THR A 134 16.50 -18.06 18.91
CA THR A 134 15.21 -18.48 18.34
C THR A 134 14.61 -19.74 18.98
N SER A 135 15.42 -20.63 19.56
CA SER A 135 14.92 -21.88 20.19
C SER A 135 14.45 -21.71 21.64
N SER A 136 14.58 -20.51 22.22
CA SER A 136 14.49 -20.29 23.66
C SER A 136 13.26 -19.50 24.15
N GLY A 137 12.53 -18.84 23.24
CA GLY A 137 11.46 -17.89 23.58
C GLY A 137 11.93 -16.60 24.29
N ILE A 138 13.22 -16.45 24.60
CA ILE A 138 13.76 -15.28 25.33
C ILE A 138 13.73 -14.03 24.45
N LEU A 139 14.11 -14.19 23.18
CA LEU A 139 14.07 -13.11 22.19
C LEU A 139 12.64 -12.62 22.00
N GLU A 140 11.66 -13.53 22.00
CA GLU A 140 10.23 -13.19 21.92
C GLU A 140 9.79 -12.39 23.15
N LYS A 141 10.12 -12.83 24.38
CA LYS A 141 9.87 -12.05 25.62
C LYS A 141 10.50 -10.66 25.58
N CYS A 142 11.72 -10.53 25.05
CA CYS A 142 12.43 -9.26 24.97
C CYS A 142 11.80 -8.31 23.95
N LEU A 143 11.43 -8.81 22.76
CA LEU A 143 10.68 -8.06 21.75
C LEU A 143 9.29 -7.66 22.28
N ASP A 144 8.60 -8.54 22.99
CA ASP A 144 7.29 -8.27 23.59
C ASP A 144 7.33 -7.20 24.69
N SER A 145 8.39 -7.17 25.52
CA SER A 145 8.64 -6.09 26.50
C SER A 145 8.86 -4.75 25.78
N LEU A 146 9.65 -4.77 24.69
CA LEU A 146 9.93 -3.58 23.87
C LEU A 146 8.67 -3.05 23.17
N VAL A 147 7.88 -3.91 22.51
CA VAL A 147 6.62 -3.53 21.85
C VAL A 147 5.57 -3.08 22.86
N GLY A 148 5.51 -3.69 24.06
CA GLY A 148 4.67 -3.20 25.15
C GLY A 148 4.98 -1.74 25.52
N ARG A 149 6.25 -1.37 25.58
CA ARG A 149 6.69 0.01 25.85
C ARG A 149 6.41 0.97 24.70
N LEU A 150 6.55 0.52 23.45
CA LEU A 150 6.13 1.29 22.27
C LEU A 150 4.63 1.59 22.27
N ALA A 151 3.79 0.68 22.78
CA ALA A 151 2.35 0.89 22.94
C ALA A 151 2.05 1.89 24.06
N MET A 152 2.58 1.65 25.27
CA MET A 152 2.36 2.53 26.43
C MET A 152 2.81 3.97 26.17
N THR A 153 3.95 4.17 25.50
CA THR A 153 4.43 5.52 25.14
C THR A 153 3.63 6.21 24.02
N SER A 154 2.83 5.45 23.25
CA SER A 154 1.91 6.00 22.25
C SER A 154 0.54 6.39 22.84
N GLU A 155 0.14 5.82 23.97
CA GLU A 155 -1.12 6.13 24.66
C GLU A 155 -0.94 7.13 25.83
N ALA A 156 0.27 7.24 26.37
CA ALA A 156 0.60 8.18 27.43
C ALA A 156 0.50 9.66 26.98
N SER A 157 -0.67 10.25 27.20
CA SER A 157 -0.91 11.70 27.13
C SER A 157 -1.03 12.34 28.53
N PRO A 158 0.07 12.51 29.28
CA PRO A 158 0.07 13.44 30.40
C PRO A 158 0.29 14.88 29.89
N CYS A 159 -0.58 15.80 30.30
CA CYS A 159 -0.24 17.22 30.30
C CYS A 159 0.76 17.48 31.43
N ALA A 160 2.05 17.47 31.13
CA ALA A 160 3.12 17.80 32.06
C ALA A 160 4.05 18.84 31.42
N SER A 161 3.88 20.10 31.83
CA SER A 161 4.71 21.21 31.37
C SER A 161 6.09 21.18 32.04
N THR A 162 7.04 20.43 31.48
CA THR A 162 8.47 20.56 31.84
C THR A 162 9.09 21.76 31.15
N SER A 163 8.69 22.96 31.56
CA SER A 163 9.35 24.21 31.18
C SER A 163 10.72 24.28 31.84
N SER A 164 11.78 23.98 31.10
CA SER A 164 13.14 24.39 31.46
C SER A 164 13.25 25.91 31.26
N PRO A 165 13.54 26.72 32.29
CA PRO A 165 13.64 28.16 32.16
C PRO A 165 15.10 28.56 31.85
N ASP A 166 15.53 28.45 30.59
CA ASP A 166 16.74 29.16 30.13
C ASP A 166 16.80 29.32 28.59
N SER A 167 16.16 30.38 28.10
CA SER A 167 16.68 31.25 27.03
C SER A 167 15.72 32.41 26.79
N SER A 168 16.25 33.64 26.75
CA SER A 168 15.47 34.86 26.54
C SER A 168 15.17 35.06 25.05
N GLY A 169 13.91 34.86 24.66
CA GLY A 169 13.49 34.83 23.25
C GLY A 169 12.05 35.30 22.98
N PHE A 170 11.76 36.55 23.35
CA PHE A 170 10.65 37.39 22.85
C PHE A 170 9.31 36.69 22.47
N ARG A 171 8.36 36.62 23.42
CA ARG A 171 6.97 36.22 23.11
C ARG A 171 6.26 37.30 22.29
N LEU A 172 6.03 37.04 21.00
CA LEU A 172 4.94 37.65 20.24
C LEU A 172 3.85 36.60 19.99
N SER A 173 2.64 36.88 20.47
CA SER A 173 1.46 36.04 20.28
C SER A 173 0.54 36.68 19.24
N CYS A 174 0.56 36.16 18.02
CA CYS A 174 -0.46 36.43 16.99
C CYS A 174 -0.73 35.13 16.21
N ASP A 175 -1.98 34.93 15.78
CA ASP A 175 -2.45 33.68 15.18
C ASP A 175 -1.73 33.31 13.86
N THR A 176 -1.19 32.09 13.77
CA THR A 176 -1.06 31.41 12.48
C THR A 176 -0.94 29.88 12.61
N LYS A 177 -1.96 29.16 12.11
CA LYS A 177 -2.01 27.72 11.77
C LYS A 177 -1.41 26.70 12.77
N SER A 178 -2.29 25.84 13.29
CA SER A 178 -2.05 24.67 14.16
C SER A 178 -1.12 23.59 13.58
N THR A 179 0.15 23.93 13.35
CA THR A 179 1.15 23.09 12.69
C THR A 179 2.09 22.43 13.70
N GLU A 180 2.31 23.07 14.85
CA GLU A 180 3.22 22.58 15.90
C GLU A 180 2.67 21.37 16.67
N SER A 181 1.36 21.30 16.92
CA SER A 181 0.74 20.15 17.59
C SER A 181 0.93 18.85 16.81
N LEU A 182 0.73 18.91 15.48
CA LEU A 182 1.03 17.81 14.57
C LEU A 182 2.53 17.47 14.56
N LYS A 183 3.42 18.48 14.56
CA LYS A 183 4.87 18.28 14.54
C LYS A 183 5.40 17.64 15.84
N ASN A 184 4.86 18.03 17.00
CA ASN A 184 5.18 17.50 18.32
C ASN A 184 4.58 16.09 18.55
N SER A 185 3.39 15.83 18.02
CA SER A 185 2.83 14.47 17.94
C SER A 185 3.67 13.56 17.04
N PHE A 186 4.10 14.06 15.88
CA PHE A 186 4.93 13.33 14.92
C PHE A 186 6.29 12.95 15.52
N SER A 187 7.00 13.87 16.18
CA SER A 187 8.28 13.54 16.86
C SER A 187 8.08 12.53 17.99
N ARG A 188 7.00 12.67 18.79
CA ARG A 188 6.63 11.72 19.84
C ARG A 188 6.19 10.36 19.30
N ALA A 189 5.78 10.25 18.03
CA ALA A 189 5.48 8.97 17.38
C ALA A 189 6.72 8.30 16.76
N THR A 190 7.86 8.99 16.66
CA THR A 190 9.06 8.50 15.94
C THR A 190 10.36 8.52 16.75
N TRP A 191 10.32 8.79 18.06
CA TRP A 191 11.51 8.90 18.91
C TRP A 191 12.43 7.66 18.86
N TRP A 192 11.84 6.48 18.75
CA TRP A 192 12.52 5.18 18.74
C TRP A 192 13.08 4.77 17.36
N PHE A 193 12.85 5.57 16.30
CA PHE A 193 13.19 5.19 14.94
C PHE A 193 14.71 5.03 14.75
N GLU A 194 15.51 5.91 15.36
CA GLU A 194 16.97 5.89 15.26
C GLU A 194 17.56 4.69 16.00
N ASP A 195 17.20 4.52 17.29
CA ASP A 195 17.56 3.40 18.16
C ASP A 195 17.35 2.03 17.50
N LEU A 196 16.15 1.78 16.97
CA LEU A 196 15.82 0.49 16.34
C LEU A 196 16.44 0.35 14.94
N SER A 197 16.92 1.43 14.31
CA SER A 197 17.59 1.35 13.01
C SER A 197 18.97 0.69 13.06
N VAL A 198 19.57 0.53 14.25
CA VAL A 198 20.79 -0.25 14.46
C VAL A 198 20.56 -1.73 14.18
N LEU A 199 19.37 -2.27 14.49
CA LEU A 199 19.06 -3.70 14.42
C LEU A 199 19.24 -4.32 13.01
N SER A 200 19.55 -5.62 12.98
CA SER A 200 19.62 -6.42 11.76
C SER A 200 18.24 -6.62 11.11
N PRO A 201 18.17 -6.84 9.78
CA PRO A 201 16.88 -6.99 9.09
C PRO A 201 16.00 -8.12 9.64
N ASN A 202 16.61 -9.20 10.11
CA ASN A 202 15.91 -10.36 10.69
C ASN A 202 15.24 -9.99 12.03
N LEU A 203 15.90 -9.20 12.88
CA LEU A 203 15.28 -8.70 14.11
C LEU A 203 14.18 -7.68 13.82
N ILE A 204 14.30 -6.86 12.77
CA ILE A 204 13.20 -6.01 12.32
C ILE A 204 12.00 -6.84 11.87
N GLU A 205 12.20 -7.92 11.11
CA GLU A 205 11.11 -8.81 10.70
C GLU A 205 10.38 -9.43 11.92
N MET A 206 11.13 -9.91 12.92
CA MET A 206 10.56 -10.44 14.17
C MET A 206 9.84 -9.36 14.99
N LEU A 207 10.45 -8.17 15.12
CA LEU A 207 9.88 -7.02 15.81
C LEU A 207 8.55 -6.60 15.20
N ILE A 208 8.50 -6.40 13.87
CA ILE A 208 7.27 -5.96 13.22
C ILE A 208 6.17 -7.03 13.31
N LYS A 209 6.50 -8.33 13.30
CA LYS A 209 5.51 -9.40 13.56
C LYS A 209 4.90 -9.30 14.97
N SER A 210 5.69 -8.99 16.01
CA SER A 210 5.16 -8.72 17.36
C SER A 210 4.35 -7.40 17.41
N MET A 211 4.77 -6.36 16.69
CA MET A 211 3.99 -5.12 16.59
C MET A 211 2.63 -5.34 15.92
N VAL A 212 2.56 -6.10 14.82
CA VAL A 212 1.31 -6.42 14.12
C VAL A 212 0.41 -7.34 14.96
N SER A 213 0.95 -8.37 15.62
CA SER A 213 0.15 -9.26 16.49
C SER A 213 -0.44 -8.51 17.69
N ARG A 214 0.29 -7.53 18.22
CA ARG A 214 -0.16 -6.60 19.27
C ARG A 214 -1.00 -5.41 18.74
N LYS A 215 -1.45 -5.46 17.47
CA LYS A 215 -2.30 -4.45 16.80
C LYS A 215 -1.73 -3.03 16.80
N TYR A 216 -0.41 -2.89 16.78
CA TYR A 216 0.25 -1.59 16.71
C TYR A 216 -0.08 -0.86 15.40
N ASN A 217 -0.08 0.46 15.41
CA ASN A 217 -0.56 1.27 14.29
C ASN A 217 0.29 1.03 13.01
N HIS A 218 -0.32 0.39 12.00
CA HIS A 218 0.33 0.03 10.74
C HIS A 218 0.92 1.24 9.98
N VAL A 219 0.36 2.45 10.15
CA VAL A 219 0.90 3.68 9.52
C VAL A 219 2.25 4.04 10.16
N ILE A 220 2.39 3.90 11.49
CA ILE A 220 3.67 4.14 12.18
C ILE A 220 4.69 3.07 11.77
N ILE A 221 4.27 1.81 11.66
CA ILE A 221 5.12 0.71 11.17
C ILE A 221 5.62 0.98 9.74
N SER A 222 4.73 1.33 8.79
CA SER A 222 5.12 1.58 7.40
C SER A 222 6.11 2.74 7.31
N ARG A 223 5.86 3.83 8.05
CA ARG A 223 6.78 4.97 8.22
C ARG A 223 8.14 4.56 8.78
N PHE A 224 8.19 3.70 9.80
CA PHE A 224 9.44 3.19 10.34
C PHE A 224 10.20 2.35 9.31
N LEU A 225 9.52 1.48 8.54
CA LEU A 225 10.16 0.68 7.50
C LEU A 225 10.79 1.55 6.40
N PHE A 226 10.13 2.65 5.98
CA PHE A 226 10.72 3.63 5.07
C PHE A 226 11.89 4.42 5.69
N TYR A 227 11.89 4.65 7.00
CA TYR A 227 13.05 5.26 7.70
C TYR A 227 14.21 4.27 7.80
N TYR A 228 13.96 3.03 8.24
CA TYR A 228 14.93 1.94 8.33
C TYR A 228 15.63 1.69 7.00
N GLN A 229 14.84 1.60 5.91
CA GLN A 229 15.34 1.47 4.55
C GLN A 229 16.29 2.61 4.17
N LYS A 230 16.00 3.86 4.55
CA LYS A 230 16.89 4.99 4.29
C LYS A 230 18.13 5.00 5.18
N SER A 231 17.99 4.71 6.48
CA SER A 231 19.09 4.65 7.46
C SER A 231 20.15 3.63 7.03
N LYS A 232 19.76 2.39 6.70
CA LYS A 232 20.70 1.36 6.21
C LYS A 232 21.34 1.69 4.86
N PHE A 233 20.80 2.63 4.07
CA PHE A 233 21.24 2.87 2.70
C PHE A 233 22.50 3.75 2.55
N TYR A 234 22.87 4.52 3.58
CA TYR A 234 24.00 5.46 3.48
C TYR A 234 25.35 4.76 3.28
N THR A 235 25.60 3.65 3.97
CA THR A 235 26.90 2.93 3.96
C THR A 235 26.86 1.56 3.26
N ALA A 236 25.67 1.00 3.01
CA ALA A 236 25.50 -0.35 2.51
C ALA A 236 25.93 -0.57 1.05
N SER A 237 26.46 -1.76 0.75
CA SER A 237 26.67 -2.29 -0.60
C SER A 237 25.36 -2.54 -1.35
N CYS A 238 25.44 -2.80 -2.66
CA CYS A 238 24.26 -3.14 -3.48
C CYS A 238 23.52 -4.39 -2.99
N ASP A 239 24.22 -5.38 -2.43
CA ASP A 239 23.60 -6.64 -1.97
C ASP A 239 22.98 -6.53 -0.59
N GLU A 240 23.53 -5.69 0.29
CA GLU A 240 22.87 -5.31 1.54
C GLU A 240 21.62 -4.46 1.25
N LYS A 241 21.72 -3.48 0.34
CA LYS A 241 20.58 -2.69 -0.15
C LYS A 241 19.48 -3.56 -0.73
N ARG A 242 19.84 -4.58 -1.51
CA ARG A 242 18.93 -5.61 -2.05
C ARG A 242 18.22 -6.38 -0.92
N LYS A 243 18.97 -6.96 0.02
CA LYS A 243 18.44 -7.73 1.17
C LYS A 243 17.50 -6.89 2.04
N VAL A 244 17.89 -5.65 2.36
CA VAL A 244 17.07 -4.71 3.14
C VAL A 244 15.77 -4.39 2.41
N LEU A 245 15.80 -4.15 1.09
CA LEU A 245 14.59 -3.89 0.31
C LEU A 245 13.66 -5.10 0.23
N GLU A 246 14.19 -6.30 -0.01
CA GLU A 246 13.37 -7.52 -0.09
C GLU A 246 12.63 -7.77 1.22
N ILE A 247 13.31 -7.65 2.36
CA ILE A 247 12.70 -7.78 3.70
C ILE A 247 11.70 -6.64 3.97
N VAL A 248 12.04 -5.38 3.65
CA VAL A 248 11.12 -4.24 3.84
C VAL A 248 9.86 -4.38 2.99
N ILE A 249 9.97 -4.80 1.72
CA ILE A 249 8.82 -5.04 0.84
C ILE A 249 7.98 -6.22 1.34
N ASP A 250 8.62 -7.29 1.79
CA ASP A 250 7.94 -8.48 2.30
C ASP A 250 7.19 -8.20 3.60
N ILE A 251 7.74 -7.37 4.50
CA ILE A 251 7.04 -6.90 5.70
C ILE A 251 5.91 -5.92 5.33
N LEU A 252 6.16 -4.93 4.47
CA LEU A 252 5.11 -3.98 4.02
C LEU A 252 3.89 -4.70 3.43
N TYR A 253 4.10 -5.80 2.70
CA TYR A 253 3.02 -6.63 2.14
C TYR A 253 2.16 -7.35 3.20
N THR A 254 2.59 -7.41 4.46
CA THR A 254 1.79 -7.96 5.58
C THR A 254 0.95 -6.92 6.31
N LEU A 255 1.15 -5.63 6.04
CA LEU A 255 0.39 -4.53 6.64
C LEU A 255 -0.92 -4.27 5.87
N ASP A 256 -1.80 -3.50 6.46
CA ASP A 256 -2.97 -2.94 5.75
C ASP A 256 -2.49 -2.03 4.59
N PRO A 257 -2.86 -2.30 3.32
CA PRO A 257 -2.51 -1.45 2.19
C PRO A 257 -2.89 0.03 2.40
N SER A 258 -3.97 0.33 3.11
CA SER A 258 -4.41 1.71 3.39
C SER A 258 -3.38 2.51 4.21
N SER A 259 -2.52 1.82 4.95
CA SER A 259 -1.49 2.41 5.81
C SER A 259 -0.20 2.80 5.08
N ILE A 260 -0.08 2.49 3.79
CA ILE A 260 1.16 2.60 3.01
C ILE A 260 0.97 3.61 1.87
N SER A 261 1.55 4.80 2.01
CA SER A 261 1.39 5.86 1.01
C SER A 261 1.93 5.45 -0.38
N SER A 262 1.11 5.58 -1.42
CA SER A 262 1.49 5.32 -2.83
C SER A 262 2.82 5.97 -3.24
N LYS A 263 3.01 7.26 -2.91
CA LYS A 263 4.28 8.01 -3.17
C LYS A 263 5.54 7.31 -2.63
N SER A 264 5.45 6.62 -1.48
CA SER A 264 6.61 5.94 -0.89
C SER A 264 6.84 4.55 -1.51
N LEU A 265 5.80 3.89 -2.00
CA LEU A 265 5.92 2.68 -2.81
C LEU A 265 6.60 2.97 -4.17
N PHE A 266 6.21 4.05 -4.85
CA PHE A 266 6.93 4.52 -6.05
C PHE A 266 8.37 4.98 -5.74
N GLY A 267 8.61 5.52 -4.55
CA GLY A 267 9.95 5.78 -4.02
C GLY A 267 10.81 4.51 -3.93
N ILE A 268 10.27 3.43 -3.34
CA ILE A 268 10.92 2.12 -3.32
C ILE A 268 11.11 1.59 -4.75
N LEU A 269 10.11 1.68 -5.63
CA LEU A 269 10.18 1.19 -7.00
C LEU A 269 11.34 1.81 -7.79
N ARG A 270 11.53 3.13 -7.71
CA ARG A 270 12.64 3.84 -8.39
C ARG A 270 14.02 3.34 -7.93
N VAL A 271 14.15 2.86 -6.70
CA VAL A 271 15.37 2.21 -6.17
C VAL A 271 15.46 0.74 -6.59
N VAL A 272 14.33 0.03 -6.60
CA VAL A 272 14.23 -1.38 -7.02
C VAL A 272 14.59 -1.58 -8.50
N LEU A 273 14.34 -0.59 -9.37
CA LEU A 273 14.68 -0.68 -10.80
C LEU A 273 16.20 -0.71 -11.07
N SER A 274 17.04 -0.20 -10.16
CA SER A 274 18.50 -0.31 -10.26
C SER A 274 19.10 -1.51 -9.52
N LEU A 275 18.26 -2.36 -8.89
CA LEU A 275 18.71 -3.48 -8.06
C LEU A 275 18.06 -4.80 -8.49
N ASN A 276 18.87 -5.86 -8.58
CA ASN A 276 18.43 -7.20 -8.97
C ASN A 276 17.69 -7.93 -7.84
N ILE A 277 16.59 -7.35 -7.34
CA ILE A 277 15.77 -7.97 -6.30
C ILE A 277 15.07 -9.25 -6.81
N ASN A 278 14.75 -10.15 -5.89
CA ASN A 278 14.01 -11.38 -6.16
C ASN A 278 12.63 -11.11 -6.80
N LYS A 279 12.11 -12.10 -7.53
CA LYS A 279 10.84 -11.97 -8.29
C LYS A 279 9.60 -11.91 -7.39
N SER A 280 9.63 -12.54 -6.20
CA SER A 280 8.51 -12.54 -5.25
C SER A 280 8.26 -11.14 -4.68
N SER A 281 9.30 -10.51 -4.11
CA SER A 281 9.21 -9.15 -3.57
C SER A 281 8.91 -8.12 -4.66
N ARG A 282 9.44 -8.27 -5.89
CA ARG A 282 9.03 -7.42 -7.03
C ARG A 282 7.53 -7.52 -7.31
N ASN A 283 6.98 -8.74 -7.41
CA ASN A 283 5.55 -8.94 -7.62
C ASN A 283 4.70 -8.36 -6.47
N LYS A 284 5.14 -8.49 -5.22
CA LYS A 284 4.47 -7.89 -4.04
C LYS A 284 4.42 -6.37 -4.13
N LEU A 285 5.54 -5.73 -4.49
CA LEU A 285 5.63 -4.29 -4.69
C LEU A 285 4.71 -3.81 -5.83
N GLU A 286 4.76 -4.48 -6.98
CA GLU A 286 3.89 -4.16 -8.13
C GLU A 286 2.40 -4.31 -7.78
N SER A 287 2.05 -5.31 -6.96
CA SER A 287 0.69 -5.52 -6.45
C SER A 287 0.23 -4.40 -5.50
N MET A 288 1.08 -4.01 -4.54
CA MET A 288 0.80 -2.89 -3.62
C MET A 288 0.65 -1.54 -4.35
N ILE A 289 1.42 -1.32 -5.41
CA ILE A 289 1.31 -0.11 -6.24
C ILE A 289 0.02 -0.15 -7.07
N GLY A 290 -0.27 -1.27 -7.74
CA GLY A 290 -1.48 -1.42 -8.55
C GLY A 290 -2.76 -1.27 -7.73
N SER A 291 -2.82 -1.81 -6.51
CA SER A 291 -4.00 -1.67 -5.64
C SER A 291 -4.32 -0.22 -5.21
N GLN A 292 -3.37 0.72 -5.39
CA GLN A 292 -3.46 2.13 -5.04
C GLN A 292 -3.12 3.08 -6.22
N ILE A 293 -3.24 2.62 -7.46
CA ILE A 293 -2.92 3.43 -8.65
C ILE A 293 -3.85 4.65 -8.81
N ASP A 294 -5.04 4.63 -8.20
CA ASP A 294 -5.96 5.78 -8.09
C ASP A 294 -5.45 6.94 -7.21
N GLN A 295 -4.30 6.76 -6.53
CA GLN A 295 -3.58 7.78 -5.77
C GLN A 295 -2.28 8.25 -6.46
N ALA A 296 -1.95 7.74 -7.65
CA ALA A 296 -0.73 8.10 -8.38
C ALA A 296 -0.91 9.37 -9.24
N THR A 297 0.19 10.05 -9.54
CA THR A 297 0.27 11.08 -10.60
C THR A 297 0.98 10.51 -11.83
N LEU A 298 0.85 11.16 -12.99
CA LEU A 298 1.51 10.76 -14.24
C LEU A 298 3.01 10.50 -14.05
N ASP A 299 3.73 11.37 -13.32
CA ASP A 299 5.17 11.24 -13.00
C ASP A 299 5.57 9.94 -12.29
N ASN A 300 4.61 9.25 -11.67
CA ASN A 300 4.84 7.96 -11.03
C ASN A 300 4.78 6.79 -12.05
N LEU A 301 4.04 6.96 -13.15
CA LEU A 301 3.93 6.01 -14.26
C LEU A 301 5.01 6.23 -15.34
N LEU A 302 5.59 7.44 -15.42
CA LEU A 302 6.72 7.78 -16.31
C LEU A 302 8.02 7.13 -15.83
N ILE A 303 8.07 5.81 -15.98
CA ILE A 303 9.18 4.94 -15.57
C ILE A 303 9.97 4.56 -16.82
N PRO A 304 11.29 4.87 -16.89
CA PRO A 304 12.12 4.51 -18.04
C PRO A 304 12.07 3.03 -18.37
N SER A 305 12.16 2.71 -19.66
CA SER A 305 12.19 1.33 -20.15
C SER A 305 13.49 0.61 -19.74
N PRO A 306 13.48 -0.74 -19.67
CA PRO A 306 14.70 -1.51 -19.37
C PRO A 306 15.80 -1.32 -20.44
N TYR A 307 17.06 -1.38 -20.01
CA TYR A 307 18.22 -1.30 -20.90
C TYR A 307 18.10 -2.28 -22.08
N GLY A 308 18.26 -1.76 -23.29
CA GLY A 308 18.13 -2.53 -24.54
C GLY A 308 16.73 -2.53 -25.18
N THR A 309 15.74 -1.85 -24.59
CA THR A 309 14.47 -1.56 -25.29
C THR A 309 14.47 -0.16 -25.91
N SER A 310 13.81 -0.01 -27.06
CA SER A 310 13.88 1.19 -27.90
C SER A 310 12.82 2.27 -27.60
N TYR A 311 11.72 1.88 -26.96
CA TYR A 311 10.66 2.78 -26.50
C TYR A 311 11.05 3.42 -25.16
N LEU A 312 10.49 4.58 -24.83
CA LEU A 312 10.93 5.42 -23.71
C LEU A 312 10.52 4.89 -22.33
N TYR A 313 9.27 4.43 -22.18
CA TYR A 313 8.67 4.10 -20.87
C TYR A 313 8.23 2.64 -20.74
N ASP A 314 8.34 2.00 -19.56
CA ASP A 314 7.89 0.61 -19.37
C ASP A 314 6.36 0.46 -19.28
N VAL A 315 5.71 0.53 -20.43
CA VAL A 315 4.30 0.18 -20.64
C VAL A 315 3.94 -1.20 -20.06
N ASN A 316 4.87 -2.17 -20.04
CA ASN A 316 4.57 -3.49 -19.47
C ASN A 316 4.39 -3.42 -17.94
N LEU A 317 5.04 -2.47 -17.25
CA LEU A 317 4.93 -2.28 -15.81
C LEU A 317 3.62 -1.59 -15.45
N VAL A 318 3.21 -0.56 -16.22
CA VAL A 318 1.89 0.06 -16.08
C VAL A 318 0.76 -0.96 -16.31
N LEU A 319 0.87 -1.83 -17.33
CA LEU A 319 -0.08 -2.92 -17.56
C LEU A 319 -0.13 -3.93 -16.39
N ARG A 320 0.98 -4.16 -15.67
CA ARG A 320 1.00 -5.00 -14.45
C ARG A 320 0.30 -4.32 -13.28
N PHE A 321 0.49 -3.00 -13.08
CA PHE A 321 -0.26 -2.24 -12.09
C PHE A 321 -1.76 -2.26 -12.35
N LEU A 322 -2.19 -2.08 -13.60
CA LEU A 322 -3.61 -2.15 -13.97
C LEU A 322 -4.20 -3.54 -13.76
N LYS A 323 -3.46 -4.60 -14.12
CA LYS A 323 -3.88 -5.97 -13.82
C LYS A 323 -4.07 -6.20 -12.31
N ALA A 324 -3.18 -5.67 -11.47
CA ALA A 324 -3.31 -5.76 -10.02
C ALA A 324 -4.49 -4.93 -9.47
N PHE A 325 -4.70 -3.69 -9.97
CA PHE A 325 -5.85 -2.86 -9.64
C PHE A 325 -7.18 -3.58 -9.91
N LEU A 326 -7.31 -4.15 -11.12
CA LEU A 326 -8.52 -4.84 -11.56
C LEU A 326 -8.75 -6.15 -10.80
N HIS A 327 -7.70 -6.91 -10.52
CA HIS A 327 -7.78 -8.16 -9.76
C HIS A 327 -8.14 -7.92 -8.28
N GLY A 328 -7.75 -6.78 -7.70
CA GLY A 328 -8.05 -6.43 -6.30
C GLY A 328 -9.53 -6.16 -5.99
N GLY A 329 -10.41 -6.08 -6.99
CA GLY A 329 -11.88 -5.99 -6.84
C GLY A 329 -12.43 -4.67 -6.26
N GLY A 330 -11.68 -3.97 -5.41
CA GLY A 330 -12.08 -2.75 -4.69
C GLY A 330 -12.37 -1.51 -5.56
N TRP A 331 -12.30 -1.64 -6.89
CA TRP A 331 -12.84 -0.68 -7.86
C TRP A 331 -14.36 -0.81 -8.02
N GLN A 332 -14.93 -2.01 -7.83
CA GLN A 332 -16.38 -2.25 -7.87
C GLN A 332 -17.10 -1.53 -6.71
N LEU A 333 -16.42 -1.43 -5.57
CA LEU A 333 -16.89 -0.73 -4.37
C LEU A 333 -16.83 0.81 -4.49
N SER A 334 -16.16 1.35 -5.52
CA SER A 334 -16.07 2.80 -5.72
C SER A 334 -15.82 3.17 -7.19
N PRO A 335 -16.89 3.50 -7.95
CA PRO A 335 -16.78 4.00 -9.32
C PRO A 335 -15.87 5.23 -9.46
N MET A 336 -15.75 6.06 -8.41
CA MET A 336 -14.82 7.20 -8.39
C MET A 336 -13.34 6.78 -8.48
N ARG A 337 -12.95 5.65 -7.88
CA ARG A 337 -11.58 5.12 -8.02
C ARG A 337 -11.33 4.69 -9.45
N MET A 338 -12.27 3.96 -10.06
CA MET A 338 -12.17 3.54 -11.46
C MET A 338 -12.03 4.74 -12.42
N LYS A 339 -12.85 5.79 -12.26
CA LYS A 339 -12.77 7.00 -13.10
C LYS A 339 -11.43 7.75 -12.97
N LYS A 340 -10.86 7.82 -11.75
CA LYS A 340 -9.51 8.37 -11.55
C LYS A 340 -8.44 7.58 -12.28
N VAL A 341 -8.50 6.24 -12.23
CA VAL A 341 -7.56 5.38 -12.95
C VAL A 341 -7.73 5.48 -14.45
N ALA A 342 -8.96 5.61 -14.96
CA ALA A 342 -9.21 5.87 -16.38
C ALA A 342 -8.51 7.14 -16.85
N SER A 343 -8.82 8.30 -16.25
CA SER A 343 -8.19 9.58 -16.62
C SER A 343 -6.65 9.55 -16.48
N LEU A 344 -6.11 8.93 -15.43
CA LEU A 344 -4.66 8.78 -15.26
C LEU A 344 -4.01 7.92 -16.35
N ILE A 345 -4.71 6.89 -16.84
CA ILE A 345 -4.24 6.05 -17.94
C ILE A 345 -4.45 6.70 -19.29
N ASP A 346 -5.51 7.47 -19.49
CA ASP A 346 -5.76 8.19 -20.73
C ASP A 346 -4.71 9.30 -20.94
N LEU A 347 -4.32 10.00 -19.86
CA LEU A 347 -3.13 10.87 -19.82
C LEU A 347 -1.83 10.12 -20.12
N TYR A 348 -1.64 8.91 -19.56
CA TYR A 348 -0.45 8.10 -19.86
C TYR A 348 -0.41 7.61 -21.31
N ILE A 349 -1.56 7.27 -21.89
CA ILE A 349 -1.68 6.86 -23.29
C ILE A 349 -1.38 8.04 -24.22
N ALA A 350 -1.82 9.25 -23.88
CA ALA A 350 -1.46 10.48 -24.59
C ALA A 350 0.04 10.79 -24.54
N GLU A 351 0.72 10.56 -23.40
CA GLU A 351 2.17 10.75 -23.25
C GLU A 351 3.00 9.70 -24.00
N VAL A 352 2.54 8.45 -24.12
CA VAL A 352 3.28 7.40 -24.87
C VAL A 352 2.90 7.30 -26.35
N ALA A 353 1.78 7.90 -26.79
CA ALA A 353 1.35 7.91 -28.19
C ALA A 353 2.40 8.48 -29.19
N PRO A 354 3.19 9.52 -28.86
CA PRO A 354 4.18 10.09 -29.78
C PRO A 354 5.47 9.27 -29.92
N ASP A 355 5.69 8.20 -29.14
CA ASP A 355 6.92 7.40 -29.15
C ASP A 355 6.98 6.49 -30.40
N PRO A 356 7.84 6.77 -31.41
CA PRO A 356 7.89 5.99 -32.66
C PRO A 356 8.42 4.56 -32.49
N CYS A 357 8.89 4.20 -31.30
CA CYS A 357 9.32 2.85 -30.95
C CYS A 357 8.25 2.04 -30.19
N LEU A 358 7.10 2.63 -29.88
CA LEU A 358 6.02 1.95 -29.17
C LEU A 358 5.26 0.99 -30.09
N LYS A 359 5.42 -0.31 -29.87
CA LYS A 359 4.76 -1.35 -30.67
C LYS A 359 3.23 -1.31 -30.55
N SER A 360 2.55 -1.48 -31.67
CA SER A 360 1.08 -1.56 -31.84
C SER A 360 0.39 -2.41 -30.77
N SER A 361 0.92 -3.60 -30.51
CA SER A 361 0.39 -4.56 -29.53
C SER A 361 0.42 -4.06 -28.09
N LYS A 362 1.37 -3.16 -27.75
CA LYS A 362 1.43 -2.51 -26.42
C LYS A 362 0.49 -1.32 -26.33
N PHE A 363 0.43 -0.49 -27.36
CA PHE A 363 -0.49 0.65 -27.43
C PHE A 363 -1.95 0.16 -27.34
N LEU A 364 -2.31 -0.83 -28.17
CA LEU A 364 -3.62 -1.48 -28.13
C LEU A 364 -3.92 -2.09 -26.75
N ALA A 365 -2.93 -2.74 -26.11
CA ALA A 365 -3.09 -3.32 -24.78
C ALA A 365 -3.38 -2.29 -23.69
N LEU A 366 -2.89 -1.05 -23.80
CA LEU A 366 -3.26 0.05 -22.89
C LEU A 366 -4.69 0.54 -23.16
N VAL A 367 -5.05 0.77 -24.43
CA VAL A 367 -6.40 1.25 -24.83
C VAL A 367 -7.50 0.33 -24.28
N VAL A 368 -7.32 -0.99 -24.42
CA VAL A 368 -8.28 -2.02 -23.96
C VAL A 368 -8.05 -2.48 -22.50
N ALA A 369 -7.13 -1.87 -21.75
CA ALA A 369 -6.81 -2.31 -20.38
C ALA A 369 -7.95 -2.09 -19.38
N LEU A 370 -8.84 -1.12 -19.64
CA LEU A 370 -9.92 -0.70 -18.75
C LEU A 370 -11.29 -0.87 -19.44
N PRO A 371 -12.34 -1.26 -18.70
CA PRO A 371 -13.67 -1.46 -19.27
C PRO A 371 -14.34 -0.13 -19.63
N ASP A 372 -15.23 -0.15 -20.63
CA ASP A 372 -15.96 1.02 -21.13
C ASP A 372 -16.74 1.80 -20.05
N SER A 373 -17.12 1.15 -18.95
CA SER A 373 -17.78 1.77 -17.79
C SER A 373 -16.86 2.67 -16.96
N ALA A 374 -15.54 2.59 -17.16
CA ALA A 374 -14.54 3.41 -16.48
C ALA A 374 -14.46 4.86 -17.00
N ARG A 375 -14.86 5.08 -18.27
CA ARG A 375 -14.76 6.35 -18.99
C ARG A 375 -16.13 6.98 -19.21
N ASP A 376 -16.26 8.29 -19.01
CA ASP A 376 -17.49 9.04 -19.35
C ASP A 376 -17.47 9.51 -20.82
N SER A 377 -16.37 10.15 -21.25
CA SER A 377 -16.03 10.44 -22.65
C SER A 377 -14.82 9.60 -23.09
N TRP A 378 -14.65 9.41 -24.40
CA TRP A 378 -13.48 8.78 -25.03
C TRP A 378 -12.64 9.76 -25.87
N ASP A 379 -12.93 11.07 -25.83
CA ASP A 379 -12.31 12.08 -26.69
C ASP A 379 -10.79 12.18 -26.50
N GLU A 380 -10.31 12.21 -25.24
CA GLU A 380 -8.87 12.21 -24.92
C GLU A 380 -8.15 11.00 -25.53
N LEU A 381 -8.80 9.83 -25.50
CA LEU A 381 -8.26 8.60 -26.04
C LEU A 381 -8.29 8.58 -27.58
N TYR A 382 -9.32 9.15 -28.20
CA TYR A 382 -9.35 9.37 -29.66
C TYR A 382 -8.17 10.23 -30.10
N HIS A 383 -7.89 11.36 -29.43
CA HIS A 383 -6.74 12.21 -29.75
C HIS A 383 -5.41 11.45 -29.62
N ALA A 384 -5.22 10.70 -28.53
CA ALA A 384 -4.01 9.88 -28.36
C ALA A 384 -3.88 8.78 -29.44
N MET A 385 -4.99 8.16 -29.86
CA MET A 385 -5.01 7.16 -30.94
C MET A 385 -4.72 7.80 -32.31
N ASP A 386 -5.16 9.02 -32.57
CA ASP A 386 -4.88 9.76 -33.80
C ASP A 386 -3.41 10.18 -33.94
N ILE A 387 -2.81 10.65 -32.82
CA ILE A 387 -1.38 10.95 -32.72
C ILE A 387 -0.56 9.67 -32.93
N TYR A 388 -0.93 8.57 -32.27
CA TYR A 388 -0.24 7.29 -32.43
C TYR A 388 -0.27 6.80 -33.88
N LEU A 389 -1.43 6.88 -34.56
CA LEU A 389 -1.58 6.52 -35.98
C LEU A 389 -0.85 7.48 -36.94
N GLU A 390 -0.57 8.72 -36.54
CA GLU A 390 0.24 9.64 -37.33
C GLU A 390 1.72 9.26 -37.29
N VAL A 391 2.27 9.08 -36.09
CA VAL A 391 3.68 8.69 -35.89
C VAL A 391 3.96 7.31 -36.47
N HIS A 392 2.99 6.40 -36.41
CA HIS A 392 3.12 5.00 -36.86
C HIS A 392 2.46 4.75 -38.24
N ALA A 393 2.65 5.67 -39.20
CA ALA A 393 2.10 5.55 -40.56
C ALA A 393 2.43 4.20 -41.26
N GLY A 394 3.57 3.59 -40.92
CA GLY A 394 4.04 2.29 -41.44
C GLY A 394 3.37 1.03 -40.87
N LEU A 395 2.33 1.15 -40.04
CA LEU A 395 1.55 0.00 -39.54
C LEU A 395 0.82 -0.74 -40.66
N SER A 396 0.56 -2.04 -40.44
CA SER A 396 -0.33 -2.82 -41.30
C SER A 396 -1.79 -2.36 -41.16
N GLU A 397 -2.60 -2.56 -42.20
CA GLU A 397 -4.03 -2.23 -42.16
C GLU A 397 -4.77 -3.05 -41.09
N GLU A 398 -4.34 -4.29 -40.85
CA GLU A 398 -4.85 -5.14 -39.77
C GLU A 398 -4.57 -4.56 -38.37
N GLU A 399 -3.46 -3.87 -38.18
CA GLU A 399 -3.14 -3.17 -36.92
C GLU A 399 -3.93 -1.87 -36.78
N LYS A 400 -4.01 -1.06 -37.85
CA LYS A 400 -4.83 0.16 -37.87
C LYS A 400 -6.29 -0.16 -37.57
N ILE A 401 -6.86 -1.19 -38.21
CA ILE A 401 -8.22 -1.67 -37.96
C ILE A 401 -8.39 -2.12 -36.51
N LYS A 402 -7.44 -2.86 -35.91
CA LYS A 402 -7.53 -3.27 -34.49
C LYS A 402 -7.54 -2.08 -33.54
N ILE A 403 -6.71 -1.07 -33.80
CA ILE A 403 -6.66 0.17 -33.01
C ILE A 403 -7.98 0.93 -33.16
N CYS A 404 -8.40 1.24 -34.39
CA CYS A 404 -9.65 1.96 -34.65
C CYS A 404 -10.91 1.23 -34.10
N CYS A 405 -10.92 -0.11 -34.08
CA CYS A 405 -12.03 -0.89 -33.51
C CYS A 405 -12.03 -0.96 -31.98
N ALA A 406 -10.99 -0.48 -31.29
CA ALA A 406 -10.96 -0.41 -29.83
C ALA A 406 -11.62 0.85 -29.25
N LEU A 407 -11.96 1.83 -30.09
CA LEU A 407 -12.59 3.10 -29.71
C LEU A 407 -14.10 2.94 -29.47
N ASN A 408 -14.62 3.36 -28.31
CA ASN A 408 -16.08 3.41 -28.10
C ASN A 408 -16.68 4.69 -28.71
N TYR A 409 -17.11 4.59 -29.96
CA TYR A 409 -17.78 5.65 -30.72
C TYR A 409 -19.13 6.13 -30.14
N GLU A 410 -19.73 5.42 -29.18
CA GLU A 410 -20.96 5.86 -28.51
C GLU A 410 -20.71 6.86 -27.37
N LYS A 411 -19.45 7.02 -26.96
CA LYS A 411 -19.00 7.91 -25.88
C LYS A 411 -18.07 9.03 -26.37
N LEU A 412 -18.06 9.30 -27.65
CA LEU A 412 -17.40 10.48 -28.21
C LEU A 412 -18.34 11.70 -28.17
N SER A 413 -17.78 12.88 -27.96
CA SER A 413 -18.51 14.14 -28.16
C SER A 413 -18.80 14.39 -29.64
N THR A 414 -19.78 15.26 -29.93
CA THR A 414 -20.13 15.64 -31.30
C THR A 414 -18.95 16.27 -32.05
N GLU A 415 -18.09 17.00 -31.35
CA GLU A 415 -16.89 17.64 -31.91
C GLU A 415 -15.85 16.57 -32.31
N ALA A 416 -15.52 15.64 -31.41
CA ALA A 416 -14.63 14.52 -31.74
C ALA A 416 -15.17 13.68 -32.90
N CYS A 417 -16.49 13.53 -33.03
CA CYS A 417 -17.13 12.83 -34.15
C CYS A 417 -17.00 13.58 -35.49
N ILE A 418 -17.11 14.91 -35.48
CA ILE A 418 -16.86 15.74 -36.67
C ILE A 418 -15.41 15.56 -37.13
N GLN A 419 -14.45 15.69 -36.21
CA GLN A 419 -13.02 15.52 -36.50
C GLN A 419 -12.73 14.10 -37.02
N LEU A 420 -13.26 13.06 -36.38
CA LEU A 420 -13.13 11.67 -36.78
C LEU A 420 -13.76 11.37 -38.16
N SER A 421 -14.83 12.08 -38.56
CA SER A 421 -15.42 11.94 -39.90
C SER A 421 -14.56 12.54 -41.03
N GLN A 422 -13.77 13.57 -40.70
CA GLN A 422 -12.81 14.22 -41.59
C GLN A 422 -11.48 13.46 -41.65
N ASN A 423 -11.13 12.75 -40.57
CA ASN A 423 -9.87 12.05 -40.41
C ASN A 423 -9.75 10.84 -41.36
N ALA A 424 -8.92 10.99 -42.40
CA ALA A 424 -8.67 9.94 -43.39
C ALA A 424 -8.03 8.66 -42.81
N LYS A 425 -7.29 8.75 -41.68
CA LYS A 425 -6.62 7.60 -41.03
C LYS A 425 -7.62 6.59 -40.48
N PHE A 426 -8.80 7.04 -40.02
CA PHE A 426 -9.82 6.21 -39.37
C PHE A 426 -10.85 5.60 -40.34
N ARG A 427 -10.76 5.90 -41.63
CA ARG A 427 -11.86 5.81 -42.64
C ARG A 427 -12.21 4.39 -43.14
N SER A 428 -12.01 3.37 -42.30
CA SER A 428 -12.31 1.96 -42.60
C SER A 428 -13.79 1.61 -42.37
N LYS A 429 -14.19 0.34 -42.58
CA LYS A 429 -15.60 -0.08 -42.46
C LYS A 429 -16.20 0.04 -41.03
N SER A 430 -15.37 0.29 -40.00
CA SER A 430 -15.84 0.58 -38.63
C SER A 430 -16.48 1.96 -38.49
N THR A 431 -15.89 3.01 -39.11
CA THR A 431 -16.42 4.40 -39.06
C THR A 431 -17.84 4.47 -39.58
N VAL A 432 -18.16 3.68 -40.61
CA VAL A 432 -19.51 3.58 -41.18
C VAL A 432 -20.51 3.01 -40.17
N LYS A 433 -20.16 1.97 -39.40
CA LYS A 433 -21.01 1.45 -38.33
C LYS A 433 -21.21 2.44 -37.19
N ALA A 434 -20.18 3.22 -36.85
CA ALA A 434 -20.25 4.27 -35.83
C ALA A 434 -21.15 5.44 -36.24
N LEU A 435 -21.01 5.94 -37.45
CA LEU A 435 -21.91 6.94 -38.03
C LEU A 435 -23.36 6.43 -38.10
N ILE A 436 -23.56 5.15 -38.45
CA ILE A 436 -24.89 4.52 -38.46
C ILE A 436 -25.49 4.40 -37.05
N SER A 437 -24.72 4.06 -36.01
CA SER A 437 -25.27 3.98 -34.64
C SER A 437 -25.61 5.36 -34.08
N GLN A 438 -24.84 6.40 -34.41
CA GLN A 438 -25.18 7.78 -34.06
C GLN A 438 -26.37 8.32 -34.86
N GLN A 439 -26.47 8.04 -36.17
CA GLN A 439 -27.67 8.35 -36.96
C GLN A 439 -28.91 7.62 -36.43
N LEU A 440 -28.78 6.37 -35.97
CA LEU A 440 -29.87 5.64 -35.31
C LEU A 440 -30.27 6.28 -33.98
N LYS A 441 -29.31 6.74 -33.15
CA LYS A 441 -29.63 7.48 -31.91
C LYS A 441 -30.34 8.80 -32.21
N LEU A 442 -29.87 9.58 -33.18
CA LEU A 442 -30.54 10.81 -33.63
C LEU A 442 -31.95 10.52 -34.18
N LYS A 443 -32.10 9.51 -35.04
CA LYS A 443 -33.39 9.10 -35.60
C LYS A 443 -34.36 8.60 -34.53
N ASN A 444 -33.88 7.83 -33.54
CA ASN A 444 -34.70 7.35 -32.43
C ASN A 444 -35.10 8.49 -31.46
N LEU A 445 -34.24 9.49 -31.26
CA LEU A 445 -34.58 10.70 -30.48
C LEU A 445 -35.65 11.55 -31.18
N LEU A 446 -35.61 11.64 -32.51
CA LEU A 446 -36.65 12.31 -33.30
C LEU A 446 -37.95 11.50 -33.30
N GLN A 447 -37.87 10.20 -33.59
CA GLN A 447 -39.03 9.31 -33.76
C GLN A 447 -39.74 8.99 -32.43
N GLY A 448 -39.01 8.97 -31.31
CA GLY A 448 -39.57 8.84 -29.95
C GLY A 448 -40.48 9.99 -29.50
N THR A 449 -40.65 11.04 -30.32
CA THR A 449 -41.59 12.14 -30.07
C THR A 449 -43.01 11.86 -30.57
N ASN A 450 -43.20 10.85 -31.45
CA ASN A 450 -44.44 10.68 -32.21
C ASN A 450 -45.37 9.57 -31.69
N ASP A 451 -44.85 8.53 -31.04
CA ASP A 451 -45.65 7.36 -30.64
C ASP A 451 -46.29 7.51 -29.25
N ALA A 452 -47.43 8.23 -29.18
CA ALA A 452 -48.18 8.47 -27.95
C ALA A 452 -49.68 8.12 -28.06
N LYS A 453 -49.97 6.82 -27.95
CA LYS A 453 -51.29 6.16 -27.76
C LYS A 453 -52.27 6.06 -28.95
N LEU A 454 -52.72 4.83 -29.20
CA LEU A 454 -54.14 4.45 -29.01
C LEU A 454 -54.23 3.00 -28.46
N TYR A 455 -55.41 2.60 -27.99
CA TYR A 455 -55.64 1.53 -26.98
C TYR A 455 -55.92 0.12 -27.54
N THR A 456 -55.58 -0.93 -26.74
CA THR A 456 -56.19 -2.29 -26.62
C THR A 456 -56.31 -3.20 -27.88
N ASP A 457 -56.22 -4.53 -27.84
CA ASP A 457 -56.34 -5.54 -26.75
C ASP A 457 -55.35 -6.74 -26.91
N SER A 458 -55.54 -7.85 -26.19
CA SER A 458 -54.60 -8.99 -25.99
C SER A 458 -55.36 -10.32 -25.77
N PRO A 459 -54.77 -11.54 -25.83
CA PRO A 459 -53.76 -12.14 -26.75
C PRO A 459 -54.15 -13.57 -27.27
N CYS A 460 -53.36 -14.20 -28.18
CA CYS A 460 -52.86 -15.60 -28.08
C CYS A 460 -52.25 -16.23 -29.38
N SER A 461 -51.41 -17.26 -29.18
CA SER A 461 -50.81 -18.26 -30.15
C SER A 461 -49.91 -17.73 -31.29
N PHE A 462 -48.73 -18.28 -31.69
CA PHE A 462 -47.98 -19.58 -31.68
C PHE A 462 -48.04 -20.47 -32.96
N ILE A 463 -46.93 -20.50 -33.72
CA ILE A 463 -46.35 -21.58 -34.60
C ILE A 463 -47.07 -21.95 -35.94
N GLU A 464 -46.41 -22.19 -37.09
CA GLU A 464 -45.00 -21.96 -37.55
C GLU A 464 -44.92 -20.80 -38.59
N THR A 465 -44.94 -20.90 -39.94
CA THR A 465 -45.02 -22.05 -40.88
C THR A 465 -44.17 -21.83 -42.15
N ARG A 466 -43.37 -22.82 -42.56
CA ARG A 466 -42.34 -22.76 -43.63
C ARG A 466 -42.78 -23.23 -45.03
N ALA A 467 -42.59 -22.38 -46.05
CA ALA A 467 -42.24 -22.72 -47.45
C ALA A 467 -41.63 -21.46 -48.13
N LYS A 468 -40.49 -21.39 -48.85
CA LYS A 468 -39.83 -22.22 -49.90
C LYS A 468 -40.66 -22.34 -51.20
N ALA A 469 -40.13 -22.06 -52.40
CA ALA A 469 -38.75 -21.70 -52.82
C ALA A 469 -38.67 -21.11 -54.25
N LYS A 470 -37.51 -20.51 -54.62
CA LYS A 470 -36.97 -20.25 -55.99
C LYS A 470 -37.86 -19.45 -56.97
N LYS A 471 -37.39 -18.51 -57.80
CA LYS A 471 -36.04 -18.07 -58.25
C LYS A 471 -36.05 -16.50 -58.22
N ASP A 472 -35.27 -15.66 -58.89
CA ASP A 472 -34.16 -15.79 -59.85
C ASP A 472 -33.19 -14.59 -59.78
N GLU A 473 -32.15 -14.57 -60.63
CA GLU A 473 -31.32 -13.38 -60.90
C GLU A 473 -31.87 -12.57 -62.11
N ALA A 474 -32.16 -11.28 -61.90
CA ALA A 474 -32.10 -10.24 -62.94
C ALA A 474 -32.02 -8.85 -62.28
N SER A 475 -31.37 -7.90 -62.96
CA SER A 475 -31.27 -6.50 -62.53
C SER A 475 -32.52 -5.70 -62.86
N GLU A 476 -33.15 -5.07 -61.87
CA GLU A 476 -34.11 -3.97 -62.12
C GLU A 476 -33.65 -2.65 -61.49
N GLN A 477 -33.75 -1.60 -62.29
CA GLN A 477 -33.39 -0.22 -61.99
C GLN A 477 -34.69 0.55 -61.73
N ILE A 478 -35.05 0.76 -60.46
CA ILE A 478 -36.28 1.48 -60.08
C ILE A 478 -35.96 2.92 -59.65
N VAL A 479 -36.80 3.85 -60.09
CA VAL A 479 -36.59 5.30 -60.13
C VAL A 479 -37.66 6.00 -59.30
N LEU A 480 -37.28 7.12 -58.67
CA LEU A 480 -38.12 8.09 -57.94
C LEU A 480 -38.87 7.57 -56.70
N PHE A 481 -38.71 8.30 -55.59
CA PHE A 481 -39.81 9.13 -55.09
C PHE A 481 -39.25 10.46 -54.58
N SER A 482 -39.72 11.55 -55.18
CA SER A 482 -39.39 12.93 -54.78
C SER A 482 -40.61 13.52 -54.07
N GLU A 483 -40.88 13.08 -52.84
CA GLU A 483 -41.99 13.60 -52.05
C GLU A 483 -41.63 14.94 -51.39
N ARG A 484 -42.53 15.92 -51.55
CA ARG A 484 -42.25 17.34 -51.31
C ARG A 484 -42.68 17.71 -49.88
N LEU A 485 -41.73 17.65 -48.94
CA LEU A 485 -41.98 17.98 -47.53
C LEU A 485 -42.58 19.39 -47.37
N ASP A 486 -43.81 19.46 -46.84
CA ASP A 486 -44.53 20.71 -46.59
C ASP A 486 -44.14 21.32 -45.24
N ILE A 487 -42.99 22.01 -45.26
CA ILE A 487 -42.36 22.67 -44.10
C ILE A 487 -43.26 23.77 -43.48
N SER A 488 -44.35 24.17 -44.15
CA SER A 488 -45.23 25.24 -43.70
C SER A 488 -46.05 24.86 -42.45
N ALA A 489 -46.64 23.66 -42.43
CA ALA A 489 -47.62 23.27 -41.42
C ALA A 489 -47.02 23.10 -40.00
N ASP A 490 -45.83 22.51 -39.91
CA ASP A 490 -45.16 22.27 -38.61
C ASP A 490 -44.72 23.57 -37.92
N ASN A 491 -44.39 24.61 -38.68
CA ASN A 491 -43.96 25.89 -38.11
C ASN A 491 -45.08 26.59 -37.33
N GLU A 492 -46.32 26.59 -37.82
CA GLU A 492 -47.46 27.16 -37.07
C GLU A 492 -47.93 26.25 -35.91
N ASN A 493 -47.75 24.93 -36.03
CA ASN A 493 -47.95 24.01 -34.90
C ASN A 493 -46.93 24.26 -33.77
N LEU A 494 -45.66 24.51 -34.12
CA LEU A 494 -44.63 24.91 -33.15
C LEU A 494 -44.92 26.28 -32.54
N ARG A 495 -45.35 27.26 -33.35
CA ARG A 495 -45.69 28.63 -32.91
C ARG A 495 -46.82 28.65 -31.88
N THR A 496 -47.90 27.91 -32.14
CA THR A 496 -49.04 27.79 -31.23
C THR A 496 -48.68 27.02 -29.94
N ARG A 497 -47.83 25.99 -30.02
CA ARG A 497 -47.28 25.31 -28.83
C ARG A 497 -46.42 26.25 -27.97
N LEU A 498 -45.56 27.06 -28.57
CA LEU A 498 -44.72 28.05 -27.85
C LEU A 498 -45.57 29.09 -27.12
N GLN A 499 -46.59 29.66 -27.77
CA GLN A 499 -47.55 30.56 -27.11
C GLN A 499 -48.29 29.86 -25.95
N GLY A 500 -48.72 28.60 -26.15
CA GLY A 500 -49.34 27.78 -25.14
C GLY A 500 -48.44 27.38 -23.96
N MET A 501 -47.11 27.40 -24.13
CA MET A 501 -46.14 27.26 -23.04
C MET A 501 -45.91 28.60 -22.32
N GLN A 502 -45.74 29.70 -23.06
CA GLN A 502 -45.55 31.03 -22.51
C GLN A 502 -46.67 31.42 -21.53
N TRP A 503 -47.93 31.13 -21.89
CA TRP A 503 -49.09 31.40 -21.03
C TRP A 503 -49.04 30.63 -19.70
N ARG A 504 -48.60 29.36 -19.72
CA ARG A 504 -48.45 28.54 -18.50
C ARG A 504 -47.35 29.06 -17.59
N VAL A 505 -46.23 29.53 -18.16
CA VAL A 505 -45.15 30.18 -17.40
C VAL A 505 -45.67 31.45 -16.71
N THR A 506 -46.42 32.31 -17.41
CA THR A 506 -46.97 33.53 -16.81
C THR A 506 -47.98 33.28 -15.69
N GLU A 507 -48.80 32.21 -15.77
CA GLU A 507 -49.70 31.86 -14.67
C GLU A 507 -48.96 31.17 -13.50
N LEU A 508 -47.91 30.38 -13.77
CA LEU A 508 -47.01 29.84 -12.74
C LEU A 508 -46.31 30.95 -11.96
N GLU A 509 -45.72 31.95 -12.63
CA GLU A 509 -45.14 33.12 -11.96
C GLU A 509 -46.14 33.84 -11.05
N LYS A 510 -47.38 33.96 -11.50
CA LYS A 510 -48.49 34.61 -10.79
C LYS A 510 -48.94 33.80 -9.56
N VAL A 511 -48.83 32.48 -9.60
CA VAL A 511 -48.95 31.60 -8.42
C VAL A 511 -47.74 31.75 -7.49
N CYS A 512 -46.51 31.76 -7.99
CA CYS A 512 -45.30 31.96 -7.18
C CYS A 512 -45.31 33.32 -6.44
N LYS A 513 -45.72 34.41 -7.12
CA LYS A 513 -45.87 35.75 -6.53
C LYS A 513 -46.94 35.77 -5.42
N LYS A 514 -48.07 35.06 -5.58
CA LYS A 514 -49.06 34.85 -4.50
C LYS A 514 -48.46 34.09 -3.31
N MET A 515 -47.72 33.01 -3.56
CA MET A 515 -47.10 32.18 -2.52
C MET A 515 -46.03 32.94 -1.73
N GLN A 516 -45.16 33.70 -2.41
CA GLN A 516 -44.19 34.60 -1.77
C GLN A 516 -44.89 35.65 -0.88
N THR A 517 -46.00 36.22 -1.35
CA THR A 517 -46.81 37.19 -0.58
C THR A 517 -47.43 36.55 0.67
N GLN A 518 -47.84 35.28 0.61
CA GLN A 518 -48.32 34.53 1.77
C GLN A 518 -47.19 34.21 2.75
N MET A 519 -46.03 33.75 2.27
CA MET A 519 -44.85 33.49 3.12
C MET A 519 -44.38 34.77 3.84
N ALA A 520 -44.35 35.91 3.16
CA ALA A 520 -44.01 37.21 3.76
C ALA A 520 -45.00 37.64 4.86
N LYS A 521 -46.31 37.35 4.70
CA LYS A 521 -47.30 37.56 5.77
C LYS A 521 -47.07 36.63 6.97
N ILE A 522 -46.81 35.34 6.71
CA ILE A 522 -46.54 34.34 7.75
C ILE A 522 -45.30 34.73 8.57
N MET A 523 -44.22 35.15 7.92
CA MET A 523 -43.00 35.62 8.61
C MET A 523 -43.28 36.83 9.50
N LYS A 524 -43.95 37.88 8.99
CA LYS A 524 -44.29 39.06 9.80
C LYS A 524 -45.20 38.75 10.98
N SER A 525 -46.13 37.80 10.85
CA SER A 525 -46.97 37.34 11.97
C SER A 525 -46.22 36.53 13.03
N LYS A 526 -44.98 36.11 12.75
CA LYS A 526 -44.13 35.30 13.65
C LYS A 526 -43.10 36.15 14.41
N GLU A 527 -42.81 37.36 13.94
CA GLU A 527 -41.96 38.33 14.64
C GLU A 527 -42.75 39.13 15.70
N SER A 528 -44.06 39.35 15.49
CA SER A 528 -44.92 40.14 16.38
C SER A 528 -45.34 39.44 17.68
N SER A 529 -44.86 38.23 17.98
CA SER A 529 -45.25 37.44 19.16
C SER A 529 -44.16 37.28 20.22
N HIS A 530 -42.94 37.80 19.99
CA HIS A 530 -41.81 37.72 20.92
C HIS A 530 -41.41 39.07 21.52
N SER A 531 -42.36 39.76 22.17
CA SER A 531 -42.09 41.02 22.89
C SER A 531 -42.78 41.10 24.26
N THR A 532 -42.53 40.12 25.14
CA THR A 532 -42.82 40.25 26.58
C THR A 532 -41.78 39.49 27.40
N ALA A 533 -40.80 40.20 27.94
CA ALA A 533 -39.81 39.61 28.85
C ALA A 533 -40.45 39.32 30.22
N ARG A 534 -40.15 38.14 30.80
CA ARG A 534 -40.35 37.89 32.24
C ARG A 534 -38.99 37.78 32.92
N SER A 535 -38.80 38.59 33.95
CA SER A 535 -37.62 38.60 34.80
C SER A 535 -37.60 37.40 35.75
N LEU A 536 -36.38 37.00 36.14
CA LEU A 536 -36.16 36.03 37.22
C LEU A 536 -36.42 36.71 38.59
N PRO A 537 -37.01 36.00 39.57
CA PRO A 537 -37.22 36.54 40.91
C PRO A 537 -35.91 36.59 41.71
N ARG A 538 -35.73 37.67 42.49
CA ARG A 538 -34.75 37.70 43.59
C ARG A 538 -35.35 37.05 44.83
N LEU A 539 -34.55 36.29 45.57
CA LEU A 539 -34.83 35.89 46.94
C LEU A 539 -33.98 36.73 47.89
N CYS A 540 -34.63 37.35 48.88
CA CYS A 540 -33.98 37.94 50.05
C CYS A 540 -34.83 37.65 51.30
N SER A 541 -34.28 36.88 52.24
CA SER A 541 -34.55 36.87 53.68
C SER A 541 -33.38 36.15 54.33
#